data_AF-A0A946ZBV4-F1
#
_entry.id   AF-A0A946ZBV4-F1
#
_cell.length_a   1.000
_cell.length_b   1.000
_cell.length_c   1.000
_cell.angle_alpha   90.00
_cell.angle_beta   90.00
_cell.angle_gamma   90.00
#
_symmetry.space_group_name_H-M   'P 1'
#
loop_
_entity.id
_entity.type
_entity.pdbx_description
1 polymer ?
#
loop_
_entity_poly.entity_id
_entity_poly.type
_entity_poly.pdbx_seq_one_letter_code
_entity_poly.pdbx_strand_id
1 'polypeptide(L)'
;LERKIIEMLLLYGNEQEAFEDYVYKENDEGELVLEREQVEAKVYEKIYLDLQEDEIELTHELFRMIYYKLMEEMNEREDFTINTFMNQLDQDLISEISSILMEDEKYSLHQWERKNIYPKEKAQSVSQLVSETILTLRCYLIKKRIESLQVGTDNLEGDHQEALEEIIRYLELNKLLNTKLNRVLS
;
A
#
# COMPACT_ATOMS: atom_id res chain seq x y z
N LEU A 1 -1.87 5.59 -6.47
CA LEU A 1 -1.58 4.67 -5.37
C LEU A 1 -2.31 3.36 -5.57
N GLU A 2 -3.64 3.37 -5.70
CA GLU A 2 -4.43 2.16 -5.99
C GLU A 2 -3.90 1.39 -7.22
N ARG A 3 -3.67 2.07 -8.35
CA ARG A 3 -3.03 1.46 -9.53
C ARG A 3 -1.70 0.77 -9.24
N LYS A 4 -0.87 1.36 -8.36
CA LYS A 4 0.43 0.79 -7.96
C LYS A 4 0.26 -0.46 -7.10
N ILE A 5 -0.79 -0.52 -6.28
CA ILE A 5 -1.16 -1.73 -5.53
C ILE A 5 -1.53 -2.85 -6.50
N ILE A 6 -2.38 -2.56 -7.50
CA ILE A 6 -2.73 -3.54 -8.54
C ILE A 6 -1.50 -4.02 -9.31
N GLU A 7 -0.63 -3.10 -9.70
CA GLU A 7 0.64 -3.42 -10.37
C GLU A 7 1.52 -4.35 -9.52
N MET A 8 1.73 -4.04 -8.25
CA MET A 8 2.53 -4.89 -7.35
C MET A 8 1.91 -6.28 -7.18
N LEU A 9 0.58 -6.38 -7.10
CA LEU A 9 -0.11 -7.66 -7.03
C LEU A 9 0.09 -8.47 -8.31
N LEU A 10 -0.07 -7.84 -9.48
CA LEU A 10 0.12 -8.51 -10.77
C LEU A 10 1.55 -9.02 -10.97
N LEU A 11 2.56 -8.23 -10.56
CA LEU A 11 3.97 -8.53 -10.80
C LEU A 11 4.57 -9.46 -9.74
N TYR A 12 4.25 -9.21 -8.47
CA TYR A 12 4.93 -9.81 -7.32
C TYR A 12 4.00 -10.52 -6.35
N GLY A 13 2.68 -10.56 -6.60
CA GLY A 13 1.68 -11.01 -5.63
C GLY A 13 1.99 -12.36 -4.98
N ASN A 14 2.46 -13.34 -5.77
CA ASN A 14 2.77 -14.69 -5.29
C ASN A 14 4.21 -14.87 -4.78
N GLU A 15 5.03 -13.83 -4.80
CA GLU A 15 6.40 -13.87 -4.26
C GLU A 15 6.38 -13.87 -2.73
N GLN A 16 7.21 -14.72 -2.13
CA GLN A 16 7.43 -14.77 -0.69
C GLN A 16 8.49 -13.72 -0.32
N GLU A 17 8.15 -12.83 0.60
CA GLU A 17 9.03 -11.73 1.02
C GLU A 17 9.06 -11.64 2.56
N ALA A 18 10.14 -11.07 3.09
CA ALA A 18 10.28 -10.77 4.52
C ALA A 18 9.92 -9.30 4.78
N PHE A 19 8.86 -9.06 5.54
CA PHE A 19 8.37 -7.74 5.91
C PHE A 19 8.79 -7.37 7.33
N GLU A 20 9.04 -6.09 7.59
CA GLU A 20 9.28 -5.57 8.93
C GLU A 20 7.99 -4.98 9.51
N ASP A 21 7.39 -5.69 10.46
CA ASP A 21 6.21 -5.24 11.19
C ASP A 21 6.54 -4.82 12.61
N TYR A 22 5.61 -4.12 13.24
CA TYR A 22 5.71 -3.65 14.62
C TYR A 22 4.61 -4.28 15.45
N VAL A 23 4.98 -5.01 16.48
CA VAL A 23 4.04 -5.71 17.36
C VAL A 23 4.26 -5.28 18.82
N TYR A 24 3.17 -5.21 19.59
CA TYR A 24 3.28 -4.98 21.04
C TYR A 24 3.60 -6.31 21.73
N LYS A 25 4.75 -6.37 22.40
CA LYS A 25 5.17 -7.50 23.23
C LYS A 25 5.32 -7.06 24.67
N GLU A 26 4.96 -7.94 25.60
CA GLU A 26 5.17 -7.71 27.03
C GLU A 26 6.66 -7.91 27.37
N ASN A 27 7.28 -6.90 27.97
CA ASN A 27 8.68 -7.00 28.43
C ASN A 27 8.77 -7.73 29.80
N ASP A 28 10.00 -7.92 30.28
CA ASP A 28 10.27 -8.59 31.57
C ASP A 28 9.63 -7.88 32.79
N GLU A 29 9.18 -6.63 32.63
CA GLU A 29 8.54 -5.81 33.67
C GLU A 29 7.00 -5.81 33.57
N GLY A 30 6.43 -6.51 32.58
CA GLY A 30 4.99 -6.58 32.33
C GLY A 30 4.43 -5.40 31.52
N GLU A 31 5.29 -4.58 30.91
CA GLU A 31 4.89 -3.45 30.09
C GLU A 31 4.84 -3.82 28.61
N LEU A 32 3.80 -3.36 27.89
CA LEU A 32 3.71 -3.54 26.43
C LEU A 32 4.65 -2.57 25.71
N VAL A 33 5.69 -3.11 25.09
CA VAL A 33 6.66 -2.36 24.27
C VAL A 33 6.50 -2.73 22.80
N LEU A 34 6.74 -1.75 21.92
CA LEU A 34 6.67 -1.96 20.48
C LEU A 34 7.99 -2.55 19.98
N GLU A 35 7.97 -3.79 19.52
CA GLU A 35 9.14 -4.48 18.97
C GLU A 35 9.01 -4.66 17.45
N ARG A 36 10.14 -4.64 16.76
CA ARG A 36 10.22 -4.97 15.34
C ARG A 36 10.28 -6.48 15.18
N GLU A 37 9.42 -7.02 14.33
CA GLU A 37 9.39 -8.44 14.00
C GLU A 37 9.45 -8.62 12.49
N GLN A 38 10.24 -9.60 12.05
CA GLN A 38 10.26 -10.00 10.64
C GLN A 38 9.16 -11.04 10.41
N VAL A 39 8.28 -10.75 9.45
CA VAL A 39 7.18 -11.61 9.06
C VAL A 39 7.40 -12.04 7.62
N GLU A 40 7.52 -13.34 7.39
CA GLU A 40 7.53 -13.89 6.04
C GLU A 40 6.09 -14.11 5.57
N ALA A 41 5.71 -13.47 4.47
CA ALA A 41 4.39 -13.62 3.86
C ALA A 41 4.49 -13.49 2.34
N LYS A 42 3.49 -13.98 1.62
CA LYS A 42 3.34 -13.60 0.20
C LYS A 42 2.95 -12.14 0.11
N VAL A 43 3.37 -11.48 -0.96
CA VAL A 43 3.05 -10.05 -1.20
C VAL A 43 1.54 -9.80 -1.19
N TYR A 44 0.75 -10.68 -1.81
CA TYR A 44 -0.71 -10.51 -1.83
C TYR A 44 -1.32 -10.62 -0.42
N GLU A 45 -0.82 -11.55 0.41
CA GLU A 45 -1.29 -11.75 1.79
C GLU A 45 -0.98 -10.50 2.62
N LYS A 46 0.24 -9.97 2.50
CA LYS A 46 0.65 -8.76 3.22
C LYS A 46 -0.21 -7.56 2.83
N ILE A 47 -0.39 -7.32 1.52
CA ILE A 47 -1.25 -6.23 1.03
C ILE A 47 -2.69 -6.40 1.53
N TYR A 48 -3.22 -7.62 1.48
CA TYR A 48 -4.57 -7.91 1.96
C TYR A 48 -4.72 -7.60 3.45
N LEU A 49 -3.82 -8.12 4.28
CA LEU A 49 -3.84 -7.91 5.74
C LEU A 49 -3.72 -6.43 6.09
N ASP A 50 -2.76 -5.72 5.49
CA ASP A 50 -2.53 -4.30 5.78
C ASP A 50 -3.74 -3.41 5.42
N LEU A 51 -4.43 -3.72 4.31
CA LEU A 51 -5.64 -2.99 3.92
C LEU A 51 -6.83 -3.36 4.82
N GLN A 52 -6.95 -4.64 5.19
CA GLN A 52 -8.04 -5.13 6.02
C GLN A 52 -7.95 -4.61 7.46
N GLU A 53 -6.74 -4.53 8.02
CA GLU A 53 -6.50 -3.96 9.36
C GLU A 53 -6.99 -2.51 9.48
N ASP A 54 -6.85 -1.74 8.40
CA ASP A 54 -7.28 -0.34 8.34
C ASP A 54 -8.71 -0.16 7.79
N GLU A 55 -9.42 -1.25 7.47
CA GLU A 55 -10.72 -1.24 6.78
C GLU A 55 -10.71 -0.41 5.47
N ILE A 56 -9.59 -0.44 4.74
CA ILE A 56 -9.43 0.32 3.49
C ILE A 56 -10.02 -0.44 2.31
N GLU A 57 -10.95 0.22 1.62
CA GLU A 57 -11.45 -0.22 0.33
C GLU A 57 -10.98 0.71 -0.81
N LEU A 58 -10.59 0.12 -1.95
CA LEU A 58 -10.20 0.90 -3.13
C LEU A 58 -11.40 1.68 -3.69
N THR A 59 -11.17 2.96 -3.97
CA THR A 59 -12.21 3.89 -4.40
C THR A 59 -12.47 3.83 -5.90
N HIS A 60 -11.45 3.52 -6.71
CA HIS A 60 -11.60 3.38 -8.14
C HIS A 60 -12.26 2.04 -8.48
N GLU A 61 -13.42 2.09 -9.14
CA GLU A 61 -14.26 0.92 -9.41
C GLU A 61 -13.51 -0.23 -10.10
N LEU A 62 -12.82 0.06 -11.22
CA LEU A 62 -12.05 -0.97 -11.93
C LEU A 62 -10.93 -1.57 -11.07
N PHE A 63 -10.16 -0.76 -10.33
CA PHE A 63 -9.09 -1.28 -9.47
C PHE A 63 -9.63 -2.11 -8.32
N ARG A 64 -10.76 -1.71 -7.73
CA ARG A 64 -11.45 -2.50 -6.72
C ARG A 64 -11.88 -3.86 -7.28
N MET A 65 -12.47 -3.90 -8.47
CA MET A 65 -12.85 -5.16 -9.12
C MET A 65 -11.64 -6.04 -9.43
N ILE A 66 -10.56 -5.47 -9.97
CA ILE A 66 -9.31 -6.21 -10.25
C ILE A 66 -8.72 -6.75 -8.94
N TYR A 67 -8.65 -5.93 -7.89
CA TYR A 67 -8.13 -6.30 -6.58
C TYR A 67 -8.85 -7.54 -6.03
N TYR A 68 -10.18 -7.51 -5.95
CA TYR A 68 -10.92 -8.64 -5.38
C TYR A 68 -10.74 -9.92 -6.20
N LYS A 69 -10.71 -9.82 -7.52
CA LYS A 69 -10.44 -10.98 -8.39
C LYS A 69 -9.02 -11.52 -8.25
N LEU A 70 -8.03 -10.66 -8.06
CA LEU A 70 -6.66 -11.08 -7.76
C LEU A 70 -6.58 -11.80 -6.42
N MET A 71 -7.23 -11.26 -5.38
CA MET A 71 -7.29 -11.90 -4.07
C MET A 71 -7.96 -13.27 -4.14
N GLU A 72 -9.08 -13.40 -4.86
CA GLU A 72 -9.76 -14.67 -5.08
C GLU A 72 -8.85 -15.69 -5.78
N GLU A 73 -8.29 -15.34 -6.94
CA GLU A 73 -7.44 -16.26 -7.71
C GLU A 73 -6.17 -16.68 -6.94
N MET A 74 -5.54 -15.76 -6.20
CA MET A 74 -4.30 -16.03 -5.44
C MET A 74 -4.54 -16.81 -4.13
N ASN A 75 -5.72 -16.68 -3.52
CA ASN A 75 -6.11 -17.50 -2.37
C ASN A 75 -6.51 -18.92 -2.79
N GLU A 76 -7.16 -19.07 -3.94
CA GLU A 76 -7.62 -20.39 -4.41
C GLU A 76 -6.52 -21.21 -5.10
N ARG A 77 -5.51 -20.56 -5.68
CA ARG A 77 -4.49 -21.23 -6.49
C ARG A 77 -3.08 -20.82 -6.08
N GLU A 78 -2.24 -21.82 -5.84
CA GLU A 78 -0.84 -21.60 -5.51
C GLU A 78 -0.02 -21.11 -6.71
N ASP A 79 -0.40 -21.47 -7.94
CA ASP A 79 0.32 -21.16 -9.19
C ASP A 79 -0.37 -20.05 -9.99
N PHE A 80 -0.40 -18.83 -9.44
CA PHE A 80 -0.94 -17.67 -10.14
C PHE A 80 -0.16 -17.38 -11.43
N THR A 81 -0.89 -17.19 -12.55
CA THR A 81 -0.31 -16.75 -13.81
C THR A 81 -1.19 -15.68 -14.46
N ILE A 82 -0.60 -14.56 -14.85
CA ILE A 82 -1.32 -13.42 -15.44
C ILE A 82 -2.14 -13.85 -16.66
N ASN A 83 -1.59 -14.71 -17.54
CA ASN A 83 -2.30 -15.17 -18.73
C ASN A 83 -3.59 -15.94 -18.40
N THR A 84 -3.53 -16.83 -17.41
CA THR A 84 -4.70 -17.61 -16.98
C THR A 84 -5.73 -16.74 -16.27
N PHE A 85 -5.26 -15.78 -15.48
CA PHE A 85 -6.10 -14.78 -14.83
C PHE A 85 -6.86 -13.93 -15.85
N MET A 86 -6.14 -13.36 -16.83
CA MET A 86 -6.70 -12.49 -17.88
C MET A 86 -7.78 -13.18 -18.72
N ASN A 87 -7.67 -14.49 -18.97
CA ASN A 87 -8.66 -15.26 -19.74
C ASN A 87 -10.04 -15.35 -19.06
N GLN A 88 -10.13 -15.04 -17.77
CA GLN A 88 -11.37 -15.13 -16.98
C GLN A 88 -12.03 -13.76 -16.76
N LEU A 89 -11.44 -12.69 -17.30
CA LEU A 89 -11.89 -11.32 -17.10
C LEU A 89 -12.69 -10.78 -18.29
N ASP A 90 -13.47 -9.73 -18.04
CA ASP A 90 -14.09 -8.96 -19.11
C ASP A 90 -13.07 -8.05 -19.81
N GLN A 91 -13.47 -7.50 -20.96
CA GLN A 91 -12.59 -6.70 -21.81
C GLN A 91 -12.10 -5.41 -21.14
N ASP A 92 -12.92 -4.81 -20.27
CA ASP A 92 -12.59 -3.56 -19.60
C ASP A 92 -11.48 -3.77 -18.57
N LEU A 93 -11.58 -4.82 -17.75
CA LEU A 93 -10.54 -5.19 -16.78
C LEU A 93 -9.24 -5.63 -17.48
N ILE A 94 -9.35 -6.40 -18.58
CA ILE A 94 -8.20 -6.81 -19.41
C ILE A 94 -7.47 -5.58 -19.96
N SER A 95 -8.21 -4.60 -20.48
CA SER A 95 -7.64 -3.37 -21.04
C SER A 95 -6.89 -2.59 -19.95
N GLU A 96 -7.47 -2.47 -18.76
CA GLU A 96 -6.84 -1.76 -17.65
C GLU A 96 -5.57 -2.48 -17.15
N ILE A 97 -5.61 -3.80 -16.97
CA ILE A 97 -4.44 -4.59 -16.58
C ILE A 97 -3.34 -4.49 -17.63
N SER A 98 -3.68 -4.58 -18.92
CA SER A 98 -2.71 -4.45 -20.00
C SER A 98 -2.05 -3.06 -19.99
N SER A 99 -2.84 -2.01 -19.76
CA SER A 99 -2.34 -0.64 -19.61
C SER A 99 -1.35 -0.49 -18.45
N ILE A 100 -1.63 -1.15 -17.31
CA ILE A 100 -0.73 -1.20 -16.16
C ILE A 100 0.60 -1.89 -16.52
N LEU A 101 0.53 -3.08 -17.11
CA LEU A 101 1.72 -3.89 -17.42
C LEU A 101 2.59 -3.26 -18.52
N MET A 102 1.98 -2.70 -19.57
CA MET A 102 2.71 -2.01 -20.65
C MET A 102 3.47 -0.78 -20.15
N GLU A 103 2.92 -0.07 -19.16
CA GLU A 103 3.61 1.08 -18.58
C GLU A 103 4.86 0.65 -17.80
N ASP A 104 4.81 -0.45 -17.05
CA ASP A 104 5.99 -1.02 -16.39
C ASP A 104 7.06 -1.46 -17.41
N GLU A 105 6.68 -2.18 -18.47
CA GLU A 105 7.60 -2.59 -19.53
C GLU A 105 8.29 -1.40 -20.19
N LYS A 106 7.58 -0.29 -20.41
CA LYS A 106 8.14 0.94 -20.98
C LYS A 106 9.24 1.53 -20.09
N TYR A 107 9.08 1.49 -18.76
CA TYR A 107 10.12 1.95 -17.83
C TYR A 107 11.26 0.93 -17.68
N SER A 108 10.98 -0.38 -17.76
CA SER A 108 11.98 -1.45 -17.77
C SER A 108 12.87 -1.44 -19.03
N LEU A 109 12.29 -1.22 -20.22
CA LEU A 109 13.03 -1.06 -21.47
C LEU A 109 13.84 0.24 -21.52
N HIS A 110 13.30 1.36 -21.02
CA HIS A 110 14.06 2.62 -20.88
C HIS A 110 15.26 2.48 -19.94
N GLN A 111 15.18 1.61 -18.93
CA GLN A 111 16.31 1.29 -18.04
C GLN A 111 17.35 0.40 -18.73
N TRP A 112 16.96 -0.42 -19.71
CA TRP A 112 17.88 -1.27 -20.49
C TRP A 112 18.76 -0.47 -21.46
N GLU A 113 18.20 0.52 -22.18
CA GLU A 113 18.97 1.42 -23.06
C GLU A 113 20.02 2.27 -22.31
N ARG A 114 19.88 2.43 -20.99
CA ARG A 114 20.84 3.16 -20.13
C ARG A 114 21.90 2.28 -19.47
N LYS A 115 21.91 0.95 -19.68
CA LYS A 115 22.86 0.05 -18.99
C LYS A 115 24.26 0.06 -19.62
N ASN A 116 24.98 1.13 -19.31
CA ASN A 116 26.43 1.11 -19.18
C ASN A 116 26.83 1.69 -17.80
N ILE A 117 26.15 1.29 -16.72
CA ILE A 117 26.42 1.80 -15.36
C ILE A 117 26.25 0.68 -14.31
N TYR A 118 27.30 0.58 -13.48
CA TYR A 118 27.66 -0.28 -12.34
C TYR A 118 26.56 -0.76 -11.36
N PRO A 119 26.83 -1.79 -10.52
CA PRO A 119 25.88 -2.35 -9.57
C PRO A 119 25.46 -1.27 -8.56
N LYS A 120 24.18 -0.91 -8.54
CA LYS A 120 23.65 0.03 -7.55
C LYS A 120 23.59 -0.64 -6.19
N GLU A 121 24.28 -0.11 -5.20
CA GLU A 121 24.24 -0.51 -3.79
C GLU A 121 22.87 -0.29 -3.09
N LYS A 122 21.77 -0.06 -3.84
CA LYS A 122 20.40 0.06 -3.32
C LYS A 122 19.38 -0.33 -4.40
N ALA A 123 19.25 -1.63 -4.70
CA ALA A 123 18.00 -2.11 -5.28
C ALA A 123 16.96 -2.14 -4.14
N GLN A 124 15.86 -1.41 -4.29
CA GLN A 124 14.74 -1.49 -3.35
C GLN A 124 14.15 -2.91 -3.44
N SER A 125 13.96 -3.58 -2.29
CA SER A 125 13.31 -4.90 -2.27
C SER A 125 11.80 -4.76 -2.53
N VAL A 126 11.16 -5.84 -2.96
CA VAL A 126 9.70 -5.88 -3.16
C VAL A 126 9.00 -5.61 -1.82
N SER A 127 9.45 -6.25 -0.74
CA SER A 127 9.00 -5.97 0.64
C SER A 127 9.03 -4.48 1.01
N GLN A 128 10.11 -3.77 0.71
CA GLN A 128 10.23 -2.34 0.98
C GLN A 128 9.26 -1.53 0.10
N LEU A 129 9.14 -1.87 -1.19
CA LEU A 129 8.24 -1.18 -2.11
C LEU A 129 6.78 -1.28 -1.69
N VAL A 130 6.34 -2.48 -1.30
CA VAL A 130 4.99 -2.75 -0.79
C VAL A 130 4.73 -1.92 0.47
N SER A 131 5.64 -2.01 1.45
CA SER A 131 5.53 -1.28 2.72
C SER A 131 5.44 0.23 2.52
N GLU A 132 6.29 0.81 1.68
CA GLU A 132 6.27 2.23 1.37
C GLU A 132 5.00 2.66 0.64
N THR A 133 4.46 1.81 -0.24
CA THR A 133 3.23 2.10 -0.97
C THR A 133 2.01 2.13 -0.05
N ILE A 134 1.89 1.15 0.85
CA ILE A 134 0.83 1.10 1.88
C ILE A 134 0.95 2.29 2.84
N LEU A 135 2.14 2.56 3.37
CA LEU A 135 2.36 3.73 4.23
C LEU A 135 2.03 5.05 3.52
N THR A 136 2.35 5.16 2.22
CA THR A 136 2.00 6.34 1.42
C THR A 136 0.49 6.45 1.23
N LEU A 137 -0.23 5.33 1.04
CA LEU A 137 -1.69 5.30 1.01
C LEU A 137 -2.30 5.77 2.33
N ARG A 138 -1.82 5.25 3.47
CA ARG A 138 -2.25 5.70 4.81
C ARG A 138 -2.06 7.21 4.99
N CYS A 139 -0.89 7.74 4.64
CA CYS A 139 -0.64 9.18 4.67
C CYS A 139 -1.62 9.98 3.80
N TYR A 140 -1.94 9.48 2.60
CA TYR A 140 -2.90 10.13 1.72
C TYR A 140 -4.32 10.14 2.30
N LEU A 141 -4.79 9.01 2.83
CA LEU A 141 -6.12 8.89 3.42
C LEU A 141 -6.28 9.75 4.68
N ILE A 142 -5.25 9.80 5.54
CA ILE A 142 -5.24 10.68 6.72
C ILE A 142 -5.35 12.15 6.30
N LYS A 143 -4.60 12.58 5.28
CA LYS A 143 -4.70 13.95 4.76
C LYS A 143 -6.11 14.26 4.27
N LYS A 144 -6.71 13.36 3.48
CA LYS A 144 -8.09 13.49 2.99
C LYS A 144 -9.10 13.57 4.14
N ARG A 145 -8.88 12.79 5.23
CA ARG A 145 -9.72 12.84 6.43
C ARG A 145 -9.60 14.17 7.15
N ILE A 146 -8.38 14.69 7.32
CA ILE A 146 -8.13 16.02 7.90
C ILE A 146 -8.84 17.10 7.09
N GLU A 147 -8.69 17.09 5.75
CA GLU A 147 -9.36 18.05 4.87
C GLU A 147 -10.89 17.99 5.02
N SER A 148 -11.47 16.79 5.10
CA SER A 148 -12.91 16.62 5.32
C SER A 148 -13.38 17.16 6.67
N LEU A 149 -12.59 16.97 7.74
CA LEU A 149 -12.91 17.50 9.07
C LEU A 149 -12.81 19.03 9.07
N GLN A 150 -11.81 19.60 8.41
CA GLN A 150 -11.62 21.05 8.31
C GLN A 150 -12.81 21.75 7.65
N VAL A 151 -13.37 21.19 6.56
CA VAL A 151 -14.60 21.72 5.93
C VAL A 151 -15.77 21.78 6.92
N GLY A 152 -15.87 20.82 7.84
CA GLY A 152 -16.89 20.81 8.89
C GLY A 152 -16.73 21.93 9.93
N THR A 153 -15.51 22.48 10.07
CA THR A 153 -15.17 23.51 11.06
C THR A 153 -15.32 24.96 10.57
N ASP A 154 -15.72 25.17 9.32
CA ASP A 154 -15.81 26.52 8.72
C ASP A 154 -16.95 27.39 9.28
N ASN A 155 -17.90 26.80 10.02
CA ASN A 155 -19.01 27.54 10.61
C ASN A 155 -18.64 28.18 11.96
N LEU A 156 -18.47 29.50 12.01
CA LEU A 156 -18.05 30.23 13.22
C LEU A 156 -19.01 30.12 14.43
N GLU A 157 -20.25 29.65 14.24
CA GLU A 157 -21.25 29.51 15.30
C GLU A 157 -21.34 28.10 15.92
N GLY A 158 -20.59 27.12 15.39
CA GLY A 158 -20.60 25.73 15.86
C GLY A 158 -19.57 25.43 16.96
N ASP A 159 -19.89 24.43 17.80
CA ASP A 159 -18.88 23.79 18.66
C ASP A 159 -18.09 22.77 17.83
N HIS A 160 -16.79 23.04 17.67
CA HIS A 160 -15.88 22.25 16.84
C HIS A 160 -14.81 21.53 17.66
N GLN A 161 -14.93 21.50 18.99
CA GLN A 161 -13.87 20.99 19.84
C GLN A 161 -13.50 19.53 19.50
N GLU A 162 -14.50 18.68 19.31
CA GLU A 162 -14.29 17.27 18.94
C GLU A 162 -13.58 17.11 17.59
N ALA A 163 -14.01 17.86 16.58
CA ALA A 163 -13.40 17.84 15.25
C ALA A 163 -11.94 18.33 15.27
N LEU A 164 -11.64 19.37 16.06
CA LEU A 164 -10.28 19.89 16.22
C LEU A 164 -9.38 18.88 16.96
N GLU A 165 -9.90 18.21 17.99
CA GLU A 165 -9.18 17.14 18.69
C GLU A 165 -8.89 15.96 17.76
N GLU A 166 -9.83 15.58 16.88
CA GLU A 166 -9.64 14.54 15.88
C GLU A 166 -8.58 14.94 14.84
N ILE A 167 -8.60 16.20 14.36
CA ILE A 167 -7.57 16.74 13.45
C ILE A 167 -6.19 16.67 14.08
N ILE A 168 -6.04 17.07 15.36
CA ILE A 168 -4.75 17.00 16.06
C ILE A 168 -4.24 15.56 16.12
N ARG A 169 -5.10 14.60 16.49
CA ARG A 169 -4.75 13.18 16.52
C ARG A 169 -4.28 12.68 15.15
N TYR A 170 -4.96 13.05 14.07
CA TYR A 170 -4.53 12.67 12.72
C TYR A 170 -3.23 13.33 12.28
N LEU A 171 -2.96 14.57 12.67
CA LEU A 171 -1.68 15.23 12.39
C LEU A 171 -0.51 14.52 13.08
N GLU A 172 -0.69 14.09 14.34
CA GLU A 172 0.29 13.30 15.08
C GLU A 172 0.54 11.95 14.39
N LEU A 173 -0.52 11.25 14.00
CA LEU A 173 -0.40 9.98 13.27
C LEU A 173 0.34 10.15 11.94
N ASN A 174 -0.03 11.17 11.15
CA ASN A 174 0.65 11.46 9.89
C ASN A 174 2.14 11.78 10.10
N LYS A 175 2.52 12.47 11.17
CA LYS A 175 3.93 12.73 11.51
C LYS A 175 4.68 11.44 11.81
N LEU A 176 4.07 10.52 12.56
CA LEU A 176 4.65 9.20 12.85
C LEU A 176 4.88 8.39 11.57
N LEU A 177 3.90 8.36 10.66
CA LEU A 177 4.00 7.64 9.39
C LEU A 177 5.07 8.23 8.46
N ASN A 178 5.18 9.55 8.36
CA ASN A 178 6.23 10.19 7.55
C ASN A 178 7.64 9.90 8.11
N THR A 179 7.76 9.80 9.43
CA THR A 179 9.01 9.38 10.09
C THR A 179 9.36 7.94 9.71
N LYS A 180 8.39 7.01 9.72
CA LYS A 180 8.59 5.62 9.26
C LYS A 180 8.98 5.54 7.78
N LEU A 181 8.47 6.43 6.93
CA LEU A 181 8.83 6.53 5.51
C LEU A 181 10.23 7.11 5.26
N ASN A 182 11.01 7.48 6.30
CA ASN A 182 12.26 8.25 6.20
C ASN A 182 12.12 9.54 5.37
N ARG A 183 10.89 10.05 5.19
CA ARG A 183 10.61 11.33 4.55
C ARG A 183 10.71 12.39 5.62
N VAL A 184 11.89 13.00 5.77
CA VAL A 184 12.03 14.21 6.58
C VAL A 184 11.06 15.24 5.99
N LEU A 185 10.03 15.61 6.76
CA LEU A 185 9.12 16.71 6.44
C LEU A 185 10.00 17.96 6.22
N SER A 186 10.12 18.39 4.98
CA SER A 186 10.69 19.69 4.60
C SER A 186 9.56 20.65 4.28
#